data_AF-A0A2W5DZ47-F1
#
_entry.id   AF-A0A2W5DZ47-F1
#
_cell.length_a   1.000
_cell.length_b   1.000
_cell.length_c   1.000
_cell.angle_alpha   90.00
_cell.angle_beta   90.00
_cell.angle_gamma   90.00
#
_symmetry.space_group_name_H-M   'P 1'
#
loop_
_entity.id
_entity.type
_entity.pdbx_description
1 polymer ?
#
loop_
_entity_poly.entity_id
_entity_poly.type
_entity_poly.pdbx_seq_one_letter_code
_entity_poly.pdbx_strand_id
1 'polypeptide(L)'
;ALAAGGLRQIGYNGGQVNNAGTYVRNGLGSTVAENLNNSGTVLVQSGALGLHDNFVNTGTLRIDSGARVYGVDFVLNNAGLLTGTGTVQTQSNSAALNNTGTIDPGSVGTGPTGTLTLIGDLLMGAGSGLHIDFGSSGAADQLAIGDGATWGGTLAVWAPSDRVFTRGESFVIATFGQRIGSSTFSGISWLGDGLNPFSVVYNANDITLTVTSAVPEPGTWALWLAGSAALLGLMRRRRKA
;
A
#
# COMPACT_ATOMS: atom_id res chain seq x y z
N ALA A 1 -1.68 27.45 -8.67
CA ALA A 1 -0.59 28.16 -9.36
C ALA A 1 0.61 27.22 -9.45
N LEU A 2 1.05 26.87 -10.66
CA LEU A 2 2.23 26.02 -10.89
C LEU A 2 3.49 26.82 -10.49
N ALA A 3 4.30 26.28 -9.59
CA ALA A 3 5.55 26.93 -9.18
C ALA A 3 6.54 27.04 -10.35
N ALA A 4 7.33 28.12 -10.35
CA ALA A 4 8.29 28.55 -11.37
C ALA A 4 9.53 27.64 -11.55
N GLY A 5 9.34 26.31 -11.59
CA GLY A 5 10.44 25.33 -11.60
C GLY A 5 10.99 24.94 -12.97
N GLY A 6 10.35 25.38 -14.07
CA GLY A 6 10.70 24.97 -15.43
C GLY A 6 10.48 23.46 -15.70
N LEU A 7 10.45 23.08 -16.97
CA LEU A 7 10.52 21.69 -17.39
C LEU A 7 11.99 21.31 -17.56
N ARG A 8 12.41 20.23 -16.92
CA ARG A 8 13.73 19.61 -17.15
C ARG A 8 13.54 18.26 -17.84
N GLN A 9 14.53 17.83 -18.59
CA GLN A 9 14.50 16.55 -19.29
C GLN A 9 15.80 15.78 -19.05
N ILE A 10 15.68 14.46 -18.83
CA ILE A 10 16.78 13.53 -18.67
C ILE A 10 16.56 12.34 -19.62
N GLY A 11 17.59 12.02 -20.41
CA GLY A 11 17.37 11.28 -21.66
C GLY A 11 16.74 12.20 -22.71
N TYR A 12 17.30 12.23 -23.92
CA TYR A 12 16.80 13.07 -25.01
C TYR A 12 17.00 12.34 -26.34
N ASN A 13 15.99 12.41 -27.22
CA ASN A 13 16.05 11.90 -28.59
C ASN A 13 16.37 10.39 -28.66
N GLY A 14 15.67 9.59 -27.85
CA GLY A 14 15.88 8.14 -27.76
C GLY A 14 16.99 7.77 -26.78
N GLY A 15 17.40 8.71 -25.91
CA GLY A 15 18.34 8.43 -24.83
C GLY A 15 17.71 7.55 -23.75
N GLN A 16 18.54 6.78 -23.05
CA GLN A 16 18.11 5.87 -21.98
C GLN A 16 18.65 6.32 -20.62
N VAL A 17 17.80 6.30 -19.60
CA VAL A 17 18.20 6.53 -18.21
C VAL A 17 18.23 5.19 -17.48
N ASN A 18 19.42 4.74 -17.09
CA ASN A 18 19.62 3.52 -16.31
C ASN A 18 19.95 3.88 -14.87
N ASN A 19 19.05 3.61 -13.94
CA ASN A 19 19.27 3.84 -12.52
C ASN A 19 19.42 2.52 -11.76
N ALA A 20 20.65 2.23 -11.32
CA ALA A 20 20.96 1.15 -10.39
C ALA A 20 21.30 1.65 -8.97
N GLY A 21 21.42 2.98 -8.80
CA GLY A 21 21.69 3.63 -7.52
C GLY A 21 20.45 4.34 -7.01
N THR A 22 20.62 5.56 -6.48
CA THR A 22 19.51 6.39 -6.03
C THR A 22 19.39 7.65 -6.88
N TYR A 23 18.22 7.84 -7.50
CA TYR A 23 17.82 9.10 -8.09
C TYR A 23 16.82 9.80 -7.17
N VAL A 24 17.13 11.04 -6.76
CA VAL A 24 16.28 11.85 -5.90
C VAL A 24 15.76 13.04 -6.68
N ARG A 25 14.44 13.22 -6.64
CA ARG A 25 13.73 14.34 -7.26
C ARG A 25 12.96 15.15 -6.21
N ASN A 26 13.53 16.28 -5.81
CA ASN A 26 13.11 17.09 -4.65
C ASN A 26 12.81 18.57 -4.97
N GLY A 27 12.59 18.91 -6.25
CA GLY A 27 12.19 20.27 -6.67
C GLY A 27 10.67 20.43 -6.80
N LEU A 28 10.16 21.66 -6.91
CA LEU A 28 8.71 21.87 -7.14
C LEU A 28 8.30 21.82 -8.63
N GLY A 29 9.25 21.85 -9.57
CA GLY A 29 8.99 21.84 -11.01
C GLY A 29 8.63 20.46 -11.57
N SER A 30 8.80 20.32 -12.89
CA SER A 30 8.63 19.04 -13.59
C SER A 30 9.96 18.55 -14.16
N THR A 31 10.18 17.24 -14.12
CA THR A 31 11.27 16.58 -14.81
C THR A 31 10.68 15.46 -15.66
N VAL A 32 11.03 15.36 -16.93
CA VAL A 32 10.65 14.23 -17.80
C VAL A 32 11.86 13.33 -17.98
N ALA A 33 11.69 12.03 -17.77
CA ALA A 33 12.69 11.02 -18.04
C ALA A 33 12.30 10.19 -19.26
N GLU A 34 13.15 10.15 -20.28
CA GLU A 34 13.01 9.23 -21.41
C GLU A 34 13.60 7.85 -21.06
N ASN A 35 12.88 6.79 -21.44
CA ASN A 35 13.35 5.40 -21.38
C ASN A 35 13.99 5.04 -20.02
N LEU A 36 13.26 5.31 -18.93
CA LEU A 36 13.78 5.10 -17.57
C LEU A 36 13.71 3.61 -17.18
N ASN A 37 14.87 3.01 -16.98
CA ASN A 37 15.03 1.67 -16.43
C ASN A 37 15.56 1.79 -15.00
N ASN A 38 14.70 1.50 -14.03
CA ASN A 38 15.04 1.57 -12.62
C ASN A 38 15.20 0.17 -12.02
N SER A 39 16.44 -0.18 -11.66
CA SER A 39 16.75 -1.34 -10.80
C SER A 39 17.20 -0.92 -9.39
N GLY A 40 17.50 0.36 -9.19
CA GLY A 40 17.80 0.97 -7.90
C GLY A 40 16.57 1.65 -7.27
N THR A 41 16.77 2.85 -6.72
CA THR A 41 15.74 3.63 -6.04
C THR A 41 15.49 4.95 -6.76
N VAL A 42 14.23 5.25 -7.05
CA VAL A 42 13.75 6.58 -7.45
C VAL A 42 12.91 7.15 -6.32
N LEU A 43 13.33 8.29 -5.77
CA LEU A 43 12.62 9.03 -4.72
C LEU A 43 12.04 10.31 -5.32
N VAL A 44 10.73 10.38 -5.47
CA VAL A 44 10.04 11.61 -5.91
C VAL A 44 9.45 12.30 -4.69
N GLN A 45 10.23 13.22 -4.12
CA GLN A 45 9.94 13.86 -2.84
C GLN A 45 9.03 15.08 -2.96
N SER A 46 8.99 15.71 -4.14
CA SER A 46 8.13 16.85 -4.43
C SER A 46 8.00 17.06 -5.94
N GLY A 47 7.05 17.91 -6.38
CA GLY A 47 6.87 18.25 -7.79
C GLY A 47 6.45 17.05 -8.65
N ALA A 48 6.83 17.06 -9.94
CA ALA A 48 6.43 15.99 -10.86
C ALA A 48 7.61 15.32 -11.59
N LEU A 49 7.56 13.99 -11.70
CA LEU A 49 8.38 13.18 -12.59
C LEU A 49 7.50 12.61 -13.71
N GLY A 50 7.64 13.14 -14.91
CA GLY A 50 7.07 12.57 -16.12
C GLY A 50 7.95 11.43 -16.63
N LEU A 51 7.32 10.37 -17.10
CA LEU A 51 7.97 9.25 -17.77
C LEU A 51 7.54 9.30 -19.23
N HIS A 52 8.48 9.16 -20.16
CA HIS A 52 8.24 9.24 -21.60
C HIS A 52 8.84 8.01 -22.31
N ASP A 53 8.20 7.59 -23.41
CA ASP A 53 8.49 6.41 -24.22
C ASP A 53 8.34 5.07 -23.50
N ASN A 54 9.22 4.79 -22.54
CA ASN A 54 9.26 3.54 -21.82
C ASN A 54 9.67 3.74 -20.36
N PHE A 55 9.10 2.92 -19.49
CA PHE A 55 9.46 2.81 -18.08
C PHE A 55 9.36 1.37 -17.61
N VAL A 56 10.43 0.94 -16.97
CA VAL A 56 10.49 -0.34 -16.28
C VAL A 56 11.02 -0.08 -14.87
N ASN A 57 10.18 -0.34 -13.86
CA ASN A 57 10.62 -0.41 -12.48
C ASN A 57 10.79 -1.86 -12.05
N THR A 58 12.02 -2.26 -11.73
CA THR A 58 12.34 -3.52 -11.03
C THR A 58 12.91 -3.27 -9.63
N GLY A 59 13.32 -2.03 -9.34
CA GLY A 59 13.72 -1.58 -8.02
C GLY A 59 12.58 -0.89 -7.26
N THR A 60 12.88 0.20 -6.57
CA THR A 60 11.92 0.98 -5.79
C THR A 60 11.58 2.31 -6.46
N LEU A 61 10.30 2.59 -6.61
CA LEU A 61 9.76 3.90 -6.88
C LEU A 61 8.96 4.37 -5.66
N ARG A 62 9.46 5.39 -4.96
CA ARG A 62 8.76 6.03 -3.83
C ARG A 62 8.28 7.41 -4.22
N ILE A 63 7.01 7.71 -3.94
CA ILE A 63 6.38 9.00 -4.26
C ILE A 63 5.85 9.61 -2.96
N ASP A 64 6.48 10.69 -2.49
CA ASP A 64 6.06 11.34 -1.25
C ASP A 64 4.79 12.19 -1.46
N SER A 65 4.17 12.56 -0.34
CA SER A 65 2.97 13.40 -0.33
C SER A 65 3.15 14.69 -1.13
N GLY A 66 2.16 15.02 -1.95
CA GLY A 66 2.18 16.20 -2.83
C GLY A 66 3.08 16.07 -4.07
N ALA A 67 3.80 14.95 -4.23
CA ALA A 67 4.55 14.64 -5.44
C ALA A 67 3.73 13.78 -6.41
N ARG A 68 4.08 13.83 -7.70
CA ARG A 68 3.41 13.08 -8.76
C ARG A 68 4.40 12.38 -9.69
N VAL A 69 4.12 11.13 -10.02
CA VAL A 69 4.68 10.44 -11.19
C VAL A 69 3.60 10.31 -12.24
N TYR A 70 3.91 10.58 -13.50
CA TYR A 70 2.93 10.43 -14.57
C TYR A 70 3.53 9.85 -15.85
N GLY A 71 2.79 8.97 -16.52
CA GLY A 71 3.10 8.54 -17.89
C GLY A 71 2.69 9.63 -18.89
N VAL A 72 3.52 9.89 -19.89
CA VAL A 72 3.23 10.89 -20.93
C VAL A 72 2.48 10.25 -22.10
N ASP A 73 2.96 9.12 -22.60
CA ASP A 73 2.56 8.54 -23.88
C ASP A 73 2.75 7.02 -23.98
N PHE A 74 2.93 6.35 -22.84
CA PHE A 74 3.01 4.90 -22.79
C PHE A 74 2.37 4.32 -21.51
N VAL A 75 2.32 2.98 -21.45
CA VAL A 75 1.79 2.22 -20.32
C VAL A 75 2.82 2.09 -19.21
N LEU A 76 2.47 2.51 -17.99
CA LEU A 76 3.33 2.36 -16.82
C LEU A 76 3.43 0.88 -16.41
N ASN A 77 4.65 0.33 -16.36
CA ASN A 77 4.90 -1.03 -15.90
C ASN A 77 5.72 -1.03 -14.59
N ASN A 78 5.14 -1.60 -13.53
CA ASN A 78 5.81 -1.81 -12.26
C ASN A 78 6.01 -3.31 -12.01
N ALA A 79 7.26 -3.77 -12.01
CA ALA A 79 7.67 -5.13 -11.63
C ALA A 79 8.41 -5.17 -10.27
N GLY A 80 8.78 -4.01 -9.72
CA GLY A 80 9.42 -3.84 -8.43
C GLY A 80 8.46 -3.31 -7.37
N LEU A 81 8.96 -2.46 -6.48
CA LEU A 81 8.18 -1.81 -5.41
C LEU A 81 7.73 -0.41 -5.84
N LEU A 82 6.43 -0.16 -5.79
CA LEU A 82 5.82 1.17 -5.84
C LEU A 82 5.26 1.52 -4.46
N THR A 83 5.75 2.60 -3.85
CA THR A 83 5.38 2.98 -2.48
C THR A 83 5.23 4.48 -2.31
N GLY A 84 4.73 4.92 -1.15
CA GLY A 84 4.56 6.32 -0.81
C GLY A 84 3.09 6.73 -0.67
N THR A 85 2.88 8.04 -0.53
CA THR A 85 1.56 8.66 -0.34
C THR A 85 1.25 9.73 -1.39
N GLY A 86 1.99 9.71 -2.50
CA GLY A 86 1.83 10.65 -3.59
C GLY A 86 0.82 10.17 -4.62
N THR A 87 0.97 10.69 -5.84
CA THR A 87 0.09 10.36 -6.96
C THR A 87 0.86 9.69 -8.10
N VAL A 88 0.34 8.57 -8.57
CA VAL A 88 0.63 8.02 -9.90
C VAL A 88 -0.48 8.44 -10.84
N GLN A 89 -0.14 8.86 -12.05
CA GLN A 89 -1.12 9.18 -13.07
C GLN A 89 -0.74 8.48 -14.38
N THR A 90 -1.66 7.72 -14.94
CA THR A 90 -1.45 7.09 -16.25
C THR A 90 -1.62 8.12 -17.37
N GLN A 91 -1.20 7.79 -18.59
CA GLN A 91 -1.28 8.69 -19.75
C GLN A 91 -2.72 9.15 -20.06
N SER A 92 -3.71 8.34 -19.69
CA SER A 92 -5.13 8.59 -19.86
C SER A 92 -5.91 7.73 -18.88
N ASN A 93 -7.13 8.12 -18.54
CA ASN A 93 -7.97 7.41 -17.57
C ASN A 93 -8.19 5.92 -17.92
N SER A 94 -8.19 5.58 -19.22
CA SER A 94 -8.36 4.20 -19.72
C SER A 94 -7.05 3.45 -19.95
N ALA A 95 -5.90 4.07 -19.67
CA ALA A 95 -4.63 3.37 -19.65
C ALA A 95 -4.37 2.84 -18.24
N ALA A 96 -4.04 1.56 -18.14
CA ALA A 96 -3.77 0.93 -16.86
C ALA A 96 -2.32 1.11 -16.40
N LEU A 97 -2.12 1.26 -15.10
CA LEU A 97 -0.86 0.87 -14.46
C LEU A 97 -0.80 -0.66 -14.46
N ASN A 98 0.15 -1.23 -15.18
CA ASN A 98 0.41 -2.68 -15.16
C ASN A 98 1.34 -3.00 -13.99
N ASN A 99 0.79 -3.58 -12.94
CA ASN A 99 1.55 -3.99 -11.77
C ASN A 99 1.76 -5.50 -11.75
N THR A 100 3.02 -5.94 -11.85
CA THR A 100 3.45 -7.32 -11.62
C THR A 100 4.34 -7.45 -10.38
N GLY A 101 4.75 -6.34 -9.78
CA GLY A 101 5.46 -6.27 -8.51
C GLY A 101 4.54 -5.92 -7.33
N THR A 102 5.07 -5.17 -6.38
CA THR A 102 4.36 -4.78 -5.14
C THR A 102 3.95 -3.31 -5.18
N ILE A 103 2.71 -3.05 -4.77
CA ILE A 103 2.23 -1.72 -4.37
C ILE A 103 2.11 -1.71 -2.84
N ASP A 104 2.70 -0.70 -2.21
CA ASP A 104 2.81 -0.56 -0.76
C ASP A 104 2.49 0.91 -0.41
N PRO A 105 1.19 1.28 -0.34
CA PRO A 105 0.78 2.64 -0.01
C PRO A 105 1.27 3.02 1.39
N GLY A 106 1.58 4.30 1.61
CA GLY A 106 2.13 4.75 2.89
C GLY A 106 3.65 4.72 2.89
N SER A 107 4.24 4.11 3.90
CA SER A 107 5.68 3.95 4.00
C SER A 107 6.02 2.53 4.38
N VAL A 108 6.88 1.90 3.57
CA VAL A 108 7.39 0.54 3.82
C VAL A 108 7.69 0.30 5.31
N GLY A 109 6.93 -0.59 5.95
CA GLY A 109 7.14 -1.05 7.33
C GLY A 109 6.28 -0.32 8.38
N THR A 110 6.83 -0.12 9.58
CA THR A 110 6.05 0.35 10.76
C THR A 110 5.76 1.87 10.77
N GLY A 111 5.60 2.49 9.61
CA GLY A 111 5.43 3.94 9.50
C GLY A 111 3.97 4.40 9.60
N PRO A 112 3.71 5.72 9.47
CA PRO A 112 2.35 6.24 9.46
C PRO A 112 1.60 5.71 8.23
N THR A 113 0.39 5.21 8.48
CA THR A 113 -0.54 4.78 7.43
C THR A 113 -0.76 5.91 6.43
N GLY A 114 -0.90 5.58 5.14
CA GLY A 114 -1.07 6.57 4.11
C GLY A 114 -1.85 6.10 2.88
N THR A 115 -2.19 7.06 2.04
CA THR A 115 -2.93 6.81 0.82
C THR A 115 -2.03 7.05 -0.39
N LEU A 116 -1.84 6.03 -1.21
CA LEU A 116 -1.28 6.19 -2.55
C LEU A 116 -2.45 6.40 -3.52
N THR A 117 -2.38 7.45 -4.33
CA THR A 117 -3.42 7.74 -5.33
C THR A 117 -2.96 7.32 -6.71
N LEU A 118 -3.84 6.65 -7.45
CA LEU A 118 -3.70 6.36 -8.88
C LEU A 118 -4.82 7.07 -9.64
N ILE A 119 -4.46 7.97 -10.55
CA ILE A 119 -5.37 8.57 -11.52
C ILE A 119 -5.26 7.73 -12.80
N GLY A 120 -6.30 6.94 -13.10
CA GLY A 120 -6.34 5.97 -14.18
C GLY A 120 -6.74 4.57 -13.72
N ASP A 121 -6.67 3.61 -14.64
CA ASP A 121 -6.96 2.20 -14.39
C ASP A 121 -5.79 1.48 -13.68
N LEU A 122 -6.10 0.41 -12.95
CA LEU A 122 -5.13 -0.52 -12.35
C LEU A 122 -5.30 -1.94 -12.89
N LEU A 123 -4.20 -2.57 -13.29
CA LEU A 123 -4.11 -4.00 -13.54
C LEU A 123 -3.11 -4.66 -12.59
N MET A 124 -3.62 -5.43 -11.61
CA MET A 124 -2.81 -6.29 -10.75
C MET A 124 -2.62 -7.67 -11.41
N GLY A 125 -1.40 -8.01 -11.78
CA GLY A 125 -1.04 -9.31 -12.36
C GLY A 125 -0.99 -10.44 -11.32
N ALA A 126 -0.92 -11.70 -11.79
CA ALA A 126 -0.96 -12.88 -10.91
C ALA A 126 0.21 -12.97 -9.90
N GLY A 127 1.37 -12.39 -10.23
CA GLY A 127 2.54 -12.34 -9.33
C GLY A 127 2.62 -11.09 -8.44
N SER A 128 1.63 -10.20 -8.54
CA SER A 128 1.67 -8.91 -7.85
C SER A 128 1.27 -8.99 -6.36
N GLY A 129 1.63 -7.94 -5.61
CA GLY A 129 1.25 -7.77 -4.21
C GLY A 129 0.63 -6.39 -3.95
N LEU A 130 -0.42 -6.33 -3.13
CA LEU A 130 -0.82 -5.11 -2.42
C LEU A 130 -0.50 -5.31 -0.94
N HIS A 131 0.31 -4.42 -0.38
CA HIS A 131 0.58 -4.38 1.06
C HIS A 131 -0.34 -3.34 1.71
N ILE A 132 -0.89 -3.68 2.87
CA ILE A 132 -1.70 -2.79 3.69
C ILE A 132 -1.22 -2.91 5.13
N ASP A 133 -0.70 -1.82 5.68
CA ASP A 133 -0.29 -1.73 7.07
C ASP A 133 -1.38 -1.04 7.89
N PHE A 134 -1.63 -1.58 9.08
CA PHE A 134 -2.44 -0.93 10.10
C PHE A 134 -1.56 -0.13 11.06
N GLY A 135 -1.99 1.09 11.39
CA GLY A 135 -1.46 1.85 12.51
C GLY A 135 -2.08 1.40 13.83
N SER A 136 -1.40 1.66 14.95
CA SER A 136 -1.90 1.32 16.29
C SER A 136 -3.23 2.03 16.64
N SER A 137 -3.49 3.21 16.05
CA SER A 137 -4.73 3.96 16.21
C SER A 137 -5.89 3.48 15.33
N GLY A 138 -5.72 2.37 14.59
CA GLY A 138 -6.75 1.78 13.74
C GLY A 138 -6.88 2.40 12.34
N ALA A 139 -6.04 3.37 11.99
CA ALA A 139 -5.87 3.78 10.60
C ALA A 139 -5.23 2.63 9.80
N ALA A 140 -5.47 2.59 8.50
CA ALA A 140 -4.88 1.61 7.58
C ALA A 140 -4.39 2.33 6.33
N ASP A 141 -3.40 1.75 5.67
CA ASP A 141 -3.03 2.16 4.32
C ASP A 141 -4.19 2.02 3.35
N GLN A 142 -4.17 2.86 2.32
CA GLN A 142 -5.17 2.84 1.26
C GLN A 142 -4.55 3.01 -0.12
N LEU A 143 -5.09 2.26 -1.08
CA LEU A 143 -4.87 2.49 -2.50
C LEU A 143 -6.12 3.12 -3.12
N ALA A 144 -6.05 4.41 -3.45
CA ALA A 144 -7.15 5.13 -4.07
C ALA A 144 -6.98 5.17 -5.58
N ILE A 145 -7.87 4.53 -6.33
CA ILE A 145 -7.84 4.41 -7.80
C ILE A 145 -8.98 5.24 -8.37
N GLY A 146 -8.70 6.06 -9.38
CA GLY A 146 -9.68 6.95 -9.99
C GLY A 146 -10.69 6.22 -10.87
N ASP A 147 -10.27 5.16 -11.57
CA ASP A 147 -11.05 4.48 -12.59
C ASP A 147 -11.17 2.96 -12.29
N GLY A 148 -11.03 2.10 -13.30
CA GLY A 148 -11.23 0.67 -13.19
C GLY A 148 -10.06 -0.07 -12.53
N ALA A 149 -10.38 -1.05 -11.69
CA ALA A 149 -9.40 -1.92 -11.05
C ALA A 149 -9.63 -3.39 -11.41
N THR A 150 -8.57 -4.06 -11.84
CA THR A 150 -8.50 -5.53 -11.93
C THR A 150 -7.58 -6.05 -10.83
N TRP A 151 -8.09 -6.98 -10.03
CA TRP A 151 -7.38 -7.58 -8.90
C TRP A 151 -6.85 -8.98 -9.23
N GLY A 152 -5.67 -9.29 -8.71
CA GLY A 152 -4.98 -10.55 -8.82
C GLY A 152 -3.87 -10.62 -7.77
N GLY A 153 -3.08 -11.68 -7.76
CA GLY A 153 -1.93 -11.78 -6.85
C GLY A 153 -2.33 -11.86 -5.38
N THR A 154 -1.51 -11.29 -4.50
CA THR A 154 -1.65 -11.43 -3.03
C THR A 154 -1.98 -10.10 -2.35
N LEU A 155 -2.98 -10.10 -1.49
CA LEU A 155 -3.16 -9.05 -0.49
C LEU A 155 -2.37 -9.41 0.77
N ALA A 156 -1.32 -8.67 1.08
CA ALA A 156 -0.59 -8.82 2.33
C ALA A 156 -1.07 -7.76 3.33
N VAL A 157 -1.40 -8.19 4.54
CA VAL A 157 -1.91 -7.31 5.59
C VAL A 157 -1.04 -7.47 6.82
N TRP A 158 -0.53 -6.36 7.34
CA TRP A 158 0.23 -6.32 8.58
C TRP A 158 -0.45 -5.40 9.60
N ALA A 159 -0.27 -5.72 10.88
CA ALA A 159 -0.62 -4.84 11.97
C ALA A 159 0.40 -5.00 13.10
N PRO A 160 0.65 -3.95 13.89
CA PRO A 160 1.51 -4.06 15.06
C PRO A 160 0.85 -4.94 16.13
N SER A 161 1.68 -5.56 16.97
CA SER A 161 1.25 -6.51 18.01
C SER A 161 0.27 -5.90 19.04
N ASP A 162 0.27 -4.57 19.18
CA ASP A 162 -0.63 -3.84 20.08
C ASP A 162 -1.99 -3.49 19.45
N ARG A 163 -2.19 -3.78 18.16
CA ARG A 163 -3.47 -3.53 17.47
C ARG A 163 -4.51 -4.59 17.87
N VAL A 164 -5.55 -4.15 18.56
CA VAL A 164 -6.70 -4.98 18.95
C VAL A 164 -7.87 -4.80 17.98
N PHE A 165 -8.20 -5.84 17.22
CA PHE A 165 -9.35 -5.83 16.30
C PHE A 165 -10.64 -6.29 16.98
N THR A 166 -11.69 -5.50 16.87
CA THR A 166 -13.03 -5.88 17.35
C THR A 166 -13.81 -6.57 16.24
N ARG A 167 -14.47 -7.70 16.53
CA ARG A 167 -15.35 -8.37 15.56
C ARG A 167 -16.39 -7.39 15.01
N GLY A 168 -16.53 -7.38 13.69
CA GLY A 168 -17.44 -6.49 12.96
C GLY A 168 -16.82 -5.15 12.54
N GLU A 169 -15.61 -4.81 13.02
CA GLU A 169 -14.85 -3.69 12.46
C GLU A 169 -14.60 -3.92 10.97
N SER A 170 -14.67 -2.82 10.21
CA SER A 170 -14.48 -2.81 8.77
C SER A 170 -13.52 -1.70 8.37
N PHE A 171 -12.62 -2.01 7.43
CA PHE A 171 -11.58 -1.11 6.96
C PHE A 171 -11.55 -1.10 5.43
N VAL A 172 -11.80 0.06 4.83
CA VAL A 172 -11.63 0.25 3.39
C VAL A 172 -10.13 0.36 3.10
N ILE A 173 -9.62 -0.55 2.26
CA ILE A 173 -8.20 -0.64 1.90
C ILE A 173 -7.91 -0.22 0.45
N ALA A 174 -8.95 -0.22 -0.39
CA ALA A 174 -8.85 0.30 -1.74
C ALA A 174 -10.19 0.87 -2.19
N THR A 175 -10.16 1.95 -2.97
CA THR A 175 -11.33 2.54 -3.64
C THR A 175 -11.08 2.59 -5.14
N PHE A 176 -12.13 2.44 -5.95
CA PHE A 176 -12.07 2.47 -7.41
C PHE A 176 -13.41 2.88 -8.04
N GLY A 177 -13.37 3.36 -9.28
CA GLY A 177 -14.56 3.69 -10.07
C GLY A 177 -15.36 2.44 -10.47
N GLN A 178 -14.69 1.32 -10.74
CA GLN A 178 -15.36 0.04 -11.00
C GLN A 178 -14.42 -1.16 -10.79
N ARG A 179 -14.97 -2.30 -10.36
CA ARG A 179 -14.27 -3.58 -10.35
C ARG A 179 -14.43 -4.30 -11.68
N ILE A 180 -13.33 -4.49 -12.40
CA ILE A 180 -13.36 -5.14 -13.72
C ILE A 180 -13.38 -6.66 -13.56
N GLY A 181 -14.24 -7.33 -14.33
CA GLY A 181 -14.25 -8.79 -14.46
C GLY A 181 -14.58 -9.57 -13.19
N SER A 182 -15.22 -8.95 -12.19
CA SER A 182 -15.42 -9.53 -10.85
C SER A 182 -14.11 -10.03 -10.22
N SER A 183 -13.00 -9.41 -10.59
CA SER A 183 -11.66 -9.78 -10.16
C SER A 183 -11.50 -9.75 -8.64
N THR A 184 -10.59 -10.57 -8.13
CA THR A 184 -10.28 -10.72 -6.70
C THR A 184 -8.79 -11.03 -6.51
N PHE A 185 -8.25 -10.76 -5.33
CA PHE A 185 -6.93 -11.28 -4.96
C PHE A 185 -6.98 -12.82 -4.97
N SER A 186 -5.91 -13.43 -5.49
CA SER A 186 -5.75 -14.89 -5.52
C SER A 186 -5.37 -15.46 -4.16
N GLY A 187 -4.80 -14.65 -3.28
CA GLY A 187 -4.44 -15.04 -1.92
C GLY A 187 -4.44 -13.86 -0.95
N ILE A 188 -4.50 -14.18 0.34
CA ILE A 188 -4.33 -13.22 1.43
C ILE A 188 -3.23 -13.75 2.32
N SER A 189 -2.27 -12.88 2.67
CA SER A 189 -1.21 -13.16 3.62
C SER A 189 -1.39 -12.28 4.85
N TRP A 190 -1.53 -12.91 6.02
CA TRP A 190 -1.53 -12.20 7.30
C TRP A 190 -0.13 -12.20 7.87
N LEU A 191 0.40 -11.01 8.13
CA LEU A 191 1.76 -10.78 8.61
C LEU A 191 1.81 -10.27 10.06
N GLY A 192 0.65 -10.02 10.68
CA GLY A 192 0.56 -9.69 12.10
C GLY A 192 0.56 -10.94 12.99
N ASP A 193 0.39 -10.73 14.29
CA ASP A 193 0.40 -11.82 15.27
C ASP A 193 -0.86 -12.69 15.17
N GLY A 194 -0.71 -13.99 15.45
CA GLY A 194 -1.82 -14.93 15.54
C GLY A 194 -2.43 -15.34 14.20
N LEU A 195 -3.72 -15.70 14.23
CA LEU A 195 -4.47 -16.09 13.04
C LEU A 195 -5.02 -14.84 12.33
N ASN A 196 -5.13 -14.92 11.01
CA ASN A 196 -5.76 -13.88 10.21
C ASN A 196 -7.19 -13.58 10.73
N PRO A 197 -7.48 -12.36 11.20
CA PRO A 197 -8.80 -12.03 11.71
C PRO A 197 -9.79 -11.60 10.62
N PHE A 198 -9.35 -11.41 9.38
CA PHE A 198 -10.12 -10.74 8.33
C PHE A 198 -10.75 -11.67 7.31
N SER A 199 -11.93 -11.27 6.84
CA SER A 199 -12.46 -11.63 5.52
C SER A 199 -12.37 -10.43 4.58
N VAL A 200 -12.14 -10.67 3.29
CA VAL A 200 -12.14 -9.62 2.26
C VAL A 200 -13.52 -9.54 1.62
N VAL A 201 -14.09 -8.33 1.61
CA VAL A 201 -15.35 -8.00 0.96
C VAL A 201 -15.04 -7.15 -0.27
N TYR A 202 -15.52 -7.59 -1.43
CA TYR A 202 -15.36 -6.87 -2.70
C TYR A 202 -16.67 -6.19 -3.08
N ASN A 203 -16.74 -4.89 -2.84
CA ASN A 203 -17.90 -4.06 -3.17
C ASN A 203 -17.81 -3.56 -4.62
N ALA A 204 -18.80 -2.78 -5.04
CA ALA A 204 -18.84 -2.21 -6.39
C ALA A 204 -17.69 -1.21 -6.64
N ASN A 205 -17.28 -0.47 -5.59
CA ASN A 205 -16.37 0.67 -5.67
C ASN A 205 -15.23 0.63 -4.64
N ASP A 206 -15.14 -0.43 -3.83
CA ASP A 206 -14.10 -0.57 -2.83
C ASP A 206 -13.81 -2.03 -2.48
N ILE A 207 -12.67 -2.24 -1.83
CA ILE A 207 -12.36 -3.46 -1.10
C ILE A 207 -12.30 -3.12 0.38
N THR A 208 -13.03 -3.91 1.17
CA THR A 208 -13.11 -3.77 2.62
C THR A 208 -12.61 -5.03 3.32
N LEU A 209 -11.77 -4.87 4.34
CA LEU A 209 -11.44 -5.91 5.31
C LEU A 209 -12.45 -5.88 6.44
N THR A 210 -13.10 -7.01 6.72
CA THR A 210 -14.03 -7.14 7.86
C THR A 210 -13.48 -8.13 8.87
N VAL A 211 -13.46 -7.74 10.15
CA VAL A 211 -12.98 -8.58 11.25
C VAL A 211 -14.02 -9.65 11.58
N THR A 212 -13.69 -10.92 11.35
CA THR A 212 -14.61 -12.07 11.53
C THR A 212 -14.35 -12.85 12.82
N SER A 213 -13.09 -12.92 13.25
CA SER A 213 -12.73 -13.47 14.55
C SER A 213 -12.28 -12.34 15.47
N ALA A 214 -12.81 -12.32 16.70
CA ALA A 214 -12.21 -11.49 17.74
C ALA A 214 -10.85 -12.13 18.06
N VAL A 215 -9.77 -11.38 17.91
CA VAL A 215 -8.43 -11.83 18.35
C VAL A 215 -8.52 -11.97 19.87
N PRO A 216 -8.34 -13.18 20.46
CA PRO A 216 -8.40 -13.34 21.90
C PRO A 216 -7.33 -12.47 22.55
N GLU A 217 -7.70 -11.64 23.53
CA GLU A 217 -6.70 -10.90 24.30
C GLU A 217 -5.65 -11.88 24.86
N PRO A 218 -4.34 -11.62 24.69
CA PRO A 218 -3.32 -12.48 25.24
C PRO A 218 -3.40 -12.45 26.76
N GLY A 219 -3.86 -13.54 27.37
CA GLY A 219 -3.63 -13.83 28.79
C GLY A 219 -4.41 -13.03 29.84
N THR A 220 -5.12 -11.94 29.53
CA THR A 220 -5.83 -11.13 30.54
C THR A 220 -6.83 -11.97 31.34
N TRP A 221 -7.61 -12.80 30.66
CA TRP A 221 -8.56 -13.72 31.29
C TRP A 221 -7.88 -14.82 32.08
N ALA A 222 -6.78 -15.37 31.56
CA ALA A 222 -6.01 -16.40 32.25
C ALA A 222 -5.36 -15.85 33.53
N LEU A 223 -4.81 -14.64 33.49
CA LEU A 223 -4.24 -13.94 34.64
C LEU A 223 -5.32 -13.52 35.64
N TRP A 224 -6.49 -13.09 35.18
CA TRP A 224 -7.61 -12.76 36.07
C TRP A 224 -8.14 -14.00 36.77
N LEU A 225 -8.30 -15.12 36.06
CA LEU A 225 -8.71 -16.40 36.64
C LEU A 225 -7.65 -16.97 37.59
N ALA A 226 -6.37 -16.90 37.22
CA ALA A 226 -5.27 -17.33 38.08
C ALA A 226 -5.17 -16.48 39.35
N GLY A 227 -5.28 -15.15 39.22
CA GLY A 227 -5.31 -14.21 40.35
C GLY A 227 -6.50 -14.44 41.27
N SER A 228 -7.68 -14.69 40.70
CA SER A 228 -8.91 -15.02 41.45
C SER A 228 -8.77 -16.34 42.22
N ALA A 229 -8.22 -17.37 41.58
CA ALA A 229 -7.97 -18.66 42.21
C ALA A 229 -6.93 -18.56 43.35
N ALA A 230 -5.86 -17.77 43.16
CA ALA A 230 -4.86 -17.52 44.20
C ALA A 230 -5.46 -16.79 45.41
N LEU A 231 -6.30 -15.77 45.19
CA LEU A 231 -7.00 -15.05 46.26
C LEU A 231 -7.95 -15.96 47.04
N LEU A 232 -8.74 -16.78 46.34
CA LEU A 232 -9.64 -17.76 46.97
C LEU A 232 -8.85 -18.80 47.78
N GLY A 233 -7.70 -19.27 47.28
CA GLY A 233 -6.80 -20.17 47.99
C GLY A 233 -6.26 -19.57 49.29
N LEU A 234 -5.80 -18.31 49.25
CA LEU A 234 -5.30 -17.57 50.41
C LEU A 234 -6.39 -17.33 51.47
N MET A 235 -7.61 -16.97 51.05
CA MET A 235 -8.75 -16.80 51.96
C MET A 235 -9.16 -18.10 52.64
N ARG A 236 -9.11 -19.23 51.94
CA ARG A 236 -9.42 -20.56 52.49
C ARG A 236 -8.38 -21.01 53.52
N ARG A 237 -7.11 -20.67 53.31
CA ARG A 237 -6.00 -20.99 54.24
C ARG A 237 -6.09 -20.19 55.53
N ARG A 238 -6.53 -18.92 55.47
CA ARG A 238 -6.76 -18.06 56.64
C ARG A 238 -7.94 -18.47 57.54
N ARG A 239 -8.91 -19.24 57.02
CA ARG A 239 -10.03 -19.76 57.81
C ARG A 239 -9.73 -21.07 58.54
N LYS A 240 -8.57 -21.69 58.28
CA LYS A 240 -8.15 -22.96 58.90
C LYS A 240 -7.04 -22.80 59.94
N ALA A 241 -6.61 -21.57 60.21
CA ALA A 241 -5.73 -21.20 61.32
C ALA A 241 -6.56 -20.44 62.34
#